data_AF-A0A957JDA0-F1
#
_entry.id   AF-A0A957JDA0-F1
#
_cell.length_a   1.000
_cell.length_b   1.000
_cell.length_c   1.000
_cell.angle_alpha   90.00
_cell.angle_beta   90.00
_cell.angle_gamma   90.00
#
_symmetry.space_group_name_H-M   'P 1'
#
loop_
_entity.id
_entity.type
_entity.pdbx_description
1 polymer ?
#
loop_
_entity_poly.entity_id
_entity_poly.type
_entity_poly.pdbx_seq_one_letter_code
_entity_poly.pdbx_strand_id
1 'polypeptide(L)'
;MPANQVVSREEWLAARRAHLAREKEFTRLRDELSRERQALPWVRVDADYQFAGPAGPESLADLFGPHSQLIIYHFMYGADWEEG
;
A
#
# COMPACT_ATOMS: atom_id res chain seq x y z
N MET A 1 18.32 -16.48 20.13
CA MET A 1 18.11 -15.05 19.84
C MET A 1 19.47 -14.44 19.52
N PRO A 2 19.66 -13.72 18.41
CA PRO A 2 20.94 -13.08 18.15
C PRO A 2 21.22 -12.05 19.25
N ALA A 3 22.40 -12.13 19.86
CA ALA A 3 22.85 -11.20 20.88
C ALA A 3 23.35 -9.92 20.20
N ASN A 4 22.50 -8.89 20.17
CA ASN A 4 22.92 -7.57 19.70
C ASN A 4 23.92 -6.98 20.69
N GLN A 5 24.95 -6.31 20.18
CA GLN A 5 25.93 -5.62 21.02
C GLN A 5 25.26 -4.49 21.81
N VAL A 6 25.46 -4.47 23.13
CA VAL A 6 25.08 -3.34 23.99
C VAL A 6 26.23 -2.33 23.96
N VAL A 7 25.95 -1.13 23.48
CA VAL A 7 26.93 -0.06 23.23
C VAL A 7 26.59 1.18 24.03
N SER A 8 27.52 2.14 24.08
CA SER A 8 27.26 3.44 24.67
C SER A 8 26.22 4.25 23.87
N ARG A 9 25.67 5.30 24.50
CA ARG A 9 24.69 6.18 23.84
C ARG A 9 25.28 6.89 22.61
N GLU A 10 26.55 7.25 22.66
CA GLU A 10 27.22 7.97 21.57
C GLU A 10 27.44 7.06 20.36
N GLU A 11 27.91 5.84 20.59
CA GLU A 11 28.07 4.81 19.56
C GLU A 11 26.73 4.45 18.91
N TRP A 12 25.68 4.26 19.74
CA TRP A 12 24.33 4.03 19.25
C TRP A 12 23.84 5.18 18.36
N LEU A 13 24.04 6.43 18.79
CA LEU A 13 23.58 7.60 18.05
C LEU A 13 24.31 7.75 16.71
N ALA A 14 25.62 7.45 16.67
CA ALA A 14 26.38 7.41 15.43
C ALA A 14 25.83 6.37 14.46
N ALA A 15 25.62 5.14 14.93
CA ALA A 15 25.04 4.05 14.13
C ALA A 15 23.62 4.38 13.64
N ARG A 16 22.77 4.95 14.52
CA ARG A 16 21.39 5.32 14.18
C ARG A 16 21.33 6.39 13.10
N ARG A 17 22.20 7.41 13.15
CA ARG A 17 22.28 8.47 12.13
C ARG A 17 22.74 7.91 10.78
N ALA A 18 23.73 7.03 10.78
CA ALA A 18 24.17 6.36 9.56
C ALA A 18 23.04 5.52 8.95
N HIS A 19 22.29 4.80 9.77
CA HIS A 19 21.12 4.04 9.30
C HIS A 19 20.00 4.96 8.79
N LEU A 20 19.70 6.05 9.49
CA LEU A 20 18.67 7.02 9.09
C LEU A 20 18.94 7.62 7.71
N ALA A 21 20.21 7.82 7.33
CA ALA A 21 20.56 8.27 5.98
C ALA A 21 20.07 7.27 4.92
N ARG A 22 20.28 5.96 5.14
CA ARG A 22 19.79 4.90 4.25
C ARG A 22 18.27 4.79 4.23
N GLU A 23 17.61 4.94 5.38
CA GLU A 23 16.15 4.98 5.45
C GLU A 23 15.58 6.13 4.60
N LYS A 24 16.18 7.32 4.67
CA LYS A 24 15.76 8.48 3.88
C LYS A 24 15.96 8.29 2.39
N GLU A 25 17.05 7.64 1.99
CA GLU A 25 17.29 7.27 0.60
C GLU A 25 16.22 6.29 0.10
N PHE A 26 15.92 5.24 0.86
CA PHE A 26 14.88 4.29 0.52
C PHE A 26 13.50 4.96 0.38
N THR A 27 13.16 5.91 1.26
CA THR A 27 11.92 6.69 1.13
C THR A 27 11.84 7.42 -0.21
N ARG A 28 12.93 8.10 -0.63
CA ARG A 28 12.96 8.82 -1.91
C ARG A 28 12.80 7.89 -3.11
N LEU A 29 13.49 6.74 -3.10
CA LEU A 29 13.37 5.73 -4.15
C LEU A 29 11.96 5.16 -4.23
N ARG A 30 11.32 4.90 -3.08
CA ARG A 30 9.92 4.43 -3.04
C ARG A 30 8.96 5.47 -3.63
N ASP A 31 9.19 6.75 -3.36
CA ASP A 31 8.37 7.83 -3.90
C ASP A 31 8.58 7.97 -5.41
N GLU A 32 9.80 7.78 -5.91
CA GLU A 32 10.11 7.73 -7.35
C GLU A 32 9.40 6.58 -8.06
N LEU A 33 9.53 5.35 -7.55
CA LEU A 33 8.83 4.19 -8.10
C LEU A 33 7.30 4.37 -8.08
N SER A 34 6.77 5.02 -7.04
CA SER A 34 5.35 5.32 -6.95
C SER A 34 4.89 6.28 -8.06
N ARG A 35 5.69 7.31 -8.37
CA ARG A 35 5.43 8.22 -9.50
C ARG A 35 5.54 7.51 -10.84
N GLU A 36 6.56 6.70 -11.04
CA GLU A 36 6.73 5.91 -12.27
C GLU A 36 5.53 4.99 -12.50
N ARG A 37 5.06 4.29 -11.46
CA ARG A 37 3.87 3.43 -11.54
C ARG A 37 2.61 4.21 -11.90
N GLN A 38 2.42 5.42 -11.35
CA GLN A 38 1.28 6.27 -11.68
C GLN A 38 1.33 6.80 -13.13
N ALA A 39 2.53 6.94 -13.69
CA ALA A 39 2.77 7.39 -15.05
C ALA A 39 2.73 6.27 -16.10
N LEU A 40 2.59 4.99 -15.69
CA LEU A 40 2.41 3.89 -16.63
C LEU A 40 1.18 4.13 -17.53
N PRO A 41 1.17 3.64 -18.78
CA PRO A 41 0.01 3.74 -19.66
C PRO A 41 -1.23 3.10 -19.03
N TRP A 42 -2.39 3.72 -19.23
CA TRP A 42 -3.65 3.23 -18.71
C TRP A 42 -4.37 2.39 -19.77
N VAL A 43 -4.99 1.31 -19.32
CA VAL A 43 -5.91 0.51 -20.15
C VAL A 43 -7.33 0.93 -19.78
N ARG A 44 -8.13 1.26 -20.79
CA ARG A 44 -9.55 1.56 -20.60
C ARG A 44 -10.27 0.30 -20.12
N VAL A 45 -11.08 0.44 -19.08
CA VAL A 45 -11.99 -0.61 -18.63
C VAL A 45 -13.29 -0.47 -19.42
N ASP A 46 -13.52 -1.39 -20.35
CA ASP A 46 -14.75 -1.43 -21.16
C ASP A 46 -15.81 -2.39 -20.62
N ALA A 47 -15.46 -3.18 -19.60
CA ALA A 47 -16.38 -4.11 -18.96
C ALA A 47 -17.40 -3.36 -18.09
N ASP A 48 -18.67 -3.73 -18.23
CA ASP A 48 -19.76 -3.22 -17.40
C ASP A 48 -19.84 -4.02 -16.09
N TYR A 49 -18.95 -3.70 -15.16
CA TYR A 49 -18.91 -4.37 -13.85
C TYR A 49 -20.09 -3.95 -12.98
N GLN A 50 -20.76 -4.95 -12.40
CA GLN A 50 -21.78 -4.76 -11.38
C GLN A 50 -21.32 -5.33 -10.04
N PHE A 51 -21.54 -4.56 -8.98
CA PHE A 51 -21.20 -4.89 -7.61
C PHE A 51 -22.45 -4.91 -6.75
N ALA A 52 -22.47 -5.76 -5.71
CA ALA A 52 -23.53 -5.75 -4.72
C ALA A 52 -23.19 -4.70 -3.64
N GLY A 53 -23.96 -3.61 -3.62
CA GLY A 53 -23.87 -2.55 -2.61
C GLY A 53 -24.98 -2.65 -1.55
N PRO A 54 -24.86 -1.91 -0.44
CA PRO A 54 -25.85 -1.91 0.64
C PRO A 54 -27.22 -1.36 0.21
N ALA A 55 -27.28 -0.56 -0.85
CA ALA A 55 -28.51 0.00 -1.41
C ALA A 55 -29.01 -0.76 -2.66
N GLY A 56 -28.34 -1.84 -3.06
CA GLY A 56 -28.61 -2.59 -4.30
C GLY A 56 -27.40 -2.66 -5.23
N PRO A 57 -27.59 -3.08 -6.49
CA PRO A 57 -26.52 -3.17 -7.48
C PRO A 57 -25.91 -1.79 -7.81
N GLU A 58 -24.58 -1.73 -7.92
CA GLU A 58 -23.79 -0.52 -8.23
C GLU A 58 -22.81 -0.79 -9.38
N SER A 59 -22.58 0.19 -10.25
CA SER A 59 -21.52 0.12 -11.27
C SER A 59 -20.14 0.41 -10.67
N LEU A 60 -19.07 0.11 -11.40
CA LEU A 60 -17.71 0.51 -10.99
C LEU A 60 -17.58 2.02 -10.75
N ALA A 61 -18.29 2.85 -11.52
CA ALA A 61 -18.25 4.30 -11.36
C ALA A 61 -18.99 4.75 -10.09
N ASP A 62 -20.09 4.08 -9.73
CA ASP A 62 -20.88 4.42 -8.54
C ASP A 62 -20.08 4.20 -7.25
N LEU A 63 -19.18 3.20 -7.22
CA LEU A 63 -18.31 2.92 -6.08
C LEU A 63 -17.42 4.12 -5.67
N PHE A 64 -17.17 5.06 -6.58
CA PHE A 64 -16.41 6.29 -6.28
C PHE A 64 -17.24 7.32 -5.49
N GLY A 65 -18.57 7.29 -5.62
CA GLY A 65 -19.45 8.32 -5.07
C GLY A 65 -18.99 9.74 -5.44
N PRO A 66 -18.85 10.66 -4.48
CA PRO A 66 -18.40 12.03 -4.73
C PRO A 66 -16.86 12.17 -4.87
N HIS A 67 -16.11 11.06 -4.82
CA HIS A 67 -14.65 11.08 -4.75
C HIS A 67 -13.99 10.74 -6.09
N SER A 68 -12.76 11.17 -6.28
CA SER A 68 -11.97 10.88 -7.49
C SER A 68 -11.05 9.65 -7.34
N GLN A 69 -11.06 9.00 -6.18
CA GLN A 69 -10.21 7.84 -5.88
C GLN A 69 -11.01 6.78 -5.15
N LEU A 70 -10.89 5.54 -5.64
CA LEU A 70 -11.41 4.34 -5.01
C LEU A 70 -10.25 3.58 -4.36
N ILE A 71 -10.38 3.22 -3.08
CA ILE A 71 -9.44 2.35 -2.38
C ILE A 71 -10.06 0.96 -2.29
N ILE A 72 -9.38 -0.03 -2.85
CA ILE A 72 -9.83 -1.42 -2.81
C ILE A 72 -9.03 -2.15 -1.75
N TYR A 73 -9.71 -2.68 -0.74
CA TYR A 73 -9.13 -3.58 0.25
C TYR A 73 -9.47 -5.02 -0.12
N HIS A 74 -8.44 -5.81 -0.44
CA HIS A 74 -8.61 -7.25 -0.67
C HIS A 74 -8.48 -7.97 0.65
N PHE A 75 -9.62 -8.42 1.19
CA PHE A 75 -9.63 -9.36 2.29
C PHE A 75 -9.79 -10.76 1.75
N MET A 76 -8.74 -11.58 1.89
CA MET A 76 -8.76 -12.97 1.44
C MET A 76 -9.05 -13.86 2.65
N TYR A 77 -10.11 -14.66 2.55
CA TYR A 77 -10.44 -15.67 3.56
C TYR A 77 -9.51 -16.88 3.46
N GLY A 78 -9.31 -17.58 4.58
CA GLY A 78 -8.60 -18.86 4.61
C GLY A 78 -9.35 -19.92 3.80
N ALA A 79 -8.63 -20.89 3.25
CA ALA A 79 -9.22 -21.94 2.42
C ALA A 79 -10.24 -22.82 3.17
N ASP A 80 -10.23 -22.76 4.51
CA ASP A 80 -11.06 -23.51 5.46
C ASP A 80 -12.13 -22.65 6.15
N TRP A 81 -12.30 -21.38 5.74
CA TRP A 81 -13.36 -20.53 6.28
C TRP A 81 -14.67 -20.74 5.53
N GLU A 82 -15.70 -21.15 6.27
CA GLU A 82 -17.06 -21.38 5.75
C GLU A 82 -17.91 -20.09 5.70
N GLU A 83 -17.51 -19.06 6.43
CA GLU A 83 -18.22 -17.77 6.47
C GLU A 83 -17.43 -16.70 5.69
N GLY A 84 -18.03 -16.29 4.57
CA GLY A 84 -17.65 -15.17 3.71
C GLY A 84 -18.89 -14.59 3.06
#